data_AF-A0A349VZR2-F1
#
_entry.id   AF-A0A349VZR2-F1
#
_cell.length_a   1.000
_cell.length_b   1.000
_cell.length_c   1.000
_cell.angle_alpha   90.00
_cell.angle_beta   90.00
_cell.angle_gamma   90.00
#
_symmetry.space_group_name_H-M   'P 1'
#
loop_
_entity.id
_entity.type
_entity.pdbx_description
1 polymer ?
#
loop_
_entity_poly.entity_id
_entity_poly.type
_entity_poly.pdbx_seq_one_letter_code
_entity_poly.pdbx_strand_id
1 'polypeptide(L)' 'MGLLNWFTQEVAIDLGTANTLIIHNDKVVVDEPSIVAFDRTTNKV' A
#
# COMPACT_ATOMS: atom_id res chain seq x y z
N MET A 1 5.47 -23.45 13.46
CA MET A 1 4.84 -22.18 13.10
C MET A 1 3.99 -21.74 14.28
N GLY A 2 4.53 -20.85 15.13
CA GLY A 2 4.02 -20.61 16.49
C GLY A 2 2.90 -19.57 16.57
N LEU A 3 2.28 -19.48 17.75
CA LEU A 3 1.17 -18.58 18.14
C LEU A 3 1.36 -17.09 17.79
N LEU A 4 2.59 -16.67 17.47
CA LEU A 4 2.92 -15.30 17.09
C LEU A 4 2.60 -14.95 15.63
N ASN A 5 2.42 -15.95 14.76
CA ASN A 5 2.11 -15.73 13.34
C ASN A 5 0.74 -15.05 13.11
N TRP A 6 -0.14 -15.06 14.11
CA TRP A 6 -1.44 -14.39 14.00
C TRP A 6 -1.35 -12.87 14.22
N PHE A 7 -0.24 -12.38 14.80
CA PHE A 7 0.01 -10.96 15.00
C PHE A 7 0.90 -10.35 13.91
N THR A 8 1.53 -11.17 13.08
CA THR A 8 2.31 -10.72 11.93
C THR A 8 1.40 -10.65 10.71
N GLN A 9 1.04 -9.43 10.30
CA GLN A 9 0.35 -9.21 9.05
C GLN A 9 1.36 -9.14 7.91
N GLU A 10 1.40 -10.16 7.06
CA GLU A 10 2.22 -10.13 5.85
C GLU A 10 1.50 -9.30 4.77
N VAL A 11 2.22 -8.31 4.25
CA VAL A 11 1.76 -7.42 3.19
C VAL A 11 2.87 -7.30 2.16
N ALA A 12 2.53 -7.49 0.89
CA ALA A 12 3.41 -7.13 -0.22
C ALA A 12 2.92 -5.82 -0.84
N ILE A 13 3.87 -4.93 -1.15
CA ILE A 13 3.59 -3.61 -1.73
C ILE A 13 4.36 -3.51 -3.04
N ASP A 14 3.66 -3.29 -4.14
CA ASP A 14 4.26 -2.93 -5.43
C ASP A 14 4.10 -1.43 -5.65
N LEU A 15 5.23 -0.72 -5.76
CA LEU A 15 5.28 0.73 -5.93
C LEU A 15 5.64 1.06 -7.38
N GLY A 16 4.69 0.84 -8.28
CA GLY A 16 4.80 1.20 -9.68
C GLY A 16 4.71 2.71 -9.90
N THR A 17 5.24 3.19 -11.04
CA THR A 17 5.16 4.62 -11.41
C THR A 17 3.73 5.06 -11.74
N ALA A 18 2.89 4.14 -12.22
CA ALA A 18 1.50 4.40 -12.58
C ALA A 18 0.53 3.98 -11.48
N ASN A 19 0.72 2.78 -10.91
CA ASN A 19 -0.18 2.18 -9.91
C ASN A 19 0.60 1.67 -8.70
N THR A 20 -0.05 1.71 -7.55
CA THR A 20 0.40 1.09 -6.31
C THR A 20 -0.54 -0.08 -6.00
N LEU A 21 0.02 -1.27 -5.83
CA LEU A 21 -0.73 -2.46 -5.45
C LEU A 21 -0.36 -2.87 -4.02
N ILE A 22 -1.36 -3.23 -3.22
CA ILE A 22 -1.16 -3.84 -1.91
C ILE A 22 -1.79 -5.24 -1.94
N ILE A 23 -1.01 -6.24 -1.54
CA ILE A 23 -1.41 -7.65 -1.51
C ILE A 23 -1.39 -8.12 -0.06
N HIS A 24 -2.51 -8.71 0.37
CA HIS A 24 -2.64 -9.31 1.69
C HIS A 24 -3.37 -10.65 1.58
N ASN A 25 -2.82 -11.70 2.21
CA ASN A 25 -3.33 -13.08 2.11
C ASN A 25 -3.58 -13.51 0.65
N ASP A 26 -2.58 -13.29 -0.20
CA ASP A 26 -2.59 -13.61 -1.64
C ASP A 26 -3.70 -12.92 -2.46
N LYS A 27 -4.28 -11.84 -1.94
CA LYS A 27 -5.30 -11.05 -2.62
C LYS A 27 -4.86 -9.60 -2.76
N VAL A 28 -5.12 -9.03 -3.93
CA VAL A 28 -4.99 -7.59 -4.15
C VAL A 28 -6.09 -6.89 -3.35
N VAL A 29 -5.69 -6.08 -2.38
CA VAL A 29 -6.60 -5.31 -1.51
C VAL A 29 -6.57 -3.81 -1.82
N VAL A 30 -5.56 -3.34 -2.55
CA VAL A 30 -5.46 -1.98 -3.11
C VAL A 30 -4.90 -2.08 -4.52
N ASP A 31 -5.53 -1.38 -5.46
CA ASP A 31 -5.06 -1.12 -6.82
C ASP A 31 -5.48 0.29 -7.18
N GLU A 32 -4.56 1.24 -6.97
CA GLU A 32 -4.84 2.67 -7.09
C GLU A 32 -3.72 3.36 -7.88
N PRO A 33 -3.99 4.51 -8.53
CA PRO A 33 -2.95 5.32 -9.14
C PRO A 33 -1.88 5.76 -8.13
N SER A 34 -0.61 5.73 -8.53
CA SER A 34 0.55 6.21 -7.75
C SER A 34 0.65 7.74 -7.79
N ILE A 35 -0.36 8.43 -7.27
CA ILE A 35 -0.50 9.89 -7.36
C ILE A 35 -0.81 10.47 -5.98
N VAL A 36 -0.13 11.56 -5.64
CA VAL A 36 -0.47 12.42 -4.49
C VAL A 36 -0.71 13.83 -5.01
N ALA A 37 -1.90 14.38 -4.74
CA ALA A 37 -2.18 15.79 -5.00
C ALA A 37 -1.81 16.63 -3.77
N PHE A 38 -1.30 17.84 -4.00
CA PHE A 38 -1.02 18.80 -2.94
C PHE A 38 -1.18 20.23 -3.44
N ASP A 39 -1.51 21.14 -2.53
CA ASP A 39 -1.59 22.56 -2.81
C ASP A 39 -0.17 23.14 -2.96
N ARG A 40 0.14 23.71 -4.13
CA ARG A 40 1.50 24.21 -4.46
C ARG A 40 1.89 25.49 -3.71
N THR A 41 0.93 26.23 -3.17
CA THR A 41 1.18 27.48 -2.43
C THR A 41 1.48 27.20 -0.96
N THR A 42 0.78 26.23 -0.38
CA THR A 42 0.82 25.89 1.04
C THR A 42 1.55 24.58 1.34
N ASN A 43 1.86 23.78 0.31
CA ASN A 43 2.44 22.43 0.38
C ASN A 43 1.61 21.45 1.22
N LYS A 44 0.30 21.68 1.35
CA LYS A 44 -0.62 20.78 2.05
C LYS A 44 -1.08 19.67 1.10
N VAL A 45 -0.92 18.41 1.53
CA VAL A 45 -1.52 17.22 0.93
C VAL A 45 -2.97 17.12 1.38
#